data_AF-A0A6A7A1Z8-F1
#
_entry.id   AF-A0A6A7A1Z8-F1
#
_cell.length_a   1.000
_cell.length_b   1.000
_cell.length_c   1.000
_cell.angle_alpha   90.00
_cell.angle_beta   90.00
_cell.angle_gamma   90.00
#
_symmetry.space_group_name_H-M   'P 1'
#
loop_
_entity.id
_entity.type
_entity.pdbx_description
1 polymer ?
#
loop_
_entity_poly.entity_id
_entity_poly.type
_entity_poly.pdbx_seq_one_letter_code
_entity_poly.pdbx_strand_id
1 'polypeptide(L)'
;MTRTGTNHFFTGLENVSNAYGVLSADSPVRIGDTQIGDDTVGGPGGGVRSTLNDMLKLSKAWLHAARHQFTNHVTSIPDSPLEQVAHIMSSHVPLPSPSYHETSYALGFARTQLPGPLGAIGLNAPLLPGPAGSPRGFPLVGKGADSQLVVYQQGSNPGVLTVYILLPESQSVVVVLTNTLALVDTADWVGQMLLEAVLDTPGKNDHLRITKDTVESALGWYAPMYNQLRLNRVHAPPRNLQAYTGVY
;
A
#
# COMPACT_ATOMS: atom_id res chain seq x y z
N MET A 1 -5.07 18.92 -9.21
CA MET A 1 -5.19 18.44 -7.82
C MET A 1 -4.97 19.66 -6.94
N THR A 2 -5.88 19.99 -6.03
CA THR A 2 -5.85 21.24 -5.24
C THR A 2 -5.71 21.01 -3.74
N ARG A 3 -5.80 19.74 -3.30
CA ARG A 3 -5.70 19.27 -1.93
C ARG A 3 -4.72 18.10 -1.82
N THR A 4 -3.63 18.18 -2.58
CA THR A 4 -2.50 17.26 -2.52
C THR A 4 -1.23 18.07 -2.31
N GLY A 5 -0.37 17.62 -1.41
CA GLY A 5 0.89 18.29 -1.13
C GLY A 5 1.95 17.33 -0.59
N THR A 6 3.17 17.84 -0.50
CA THR A 6 4.37 17.08 -0.09
C THR A 6 5.04 17.63 1.16
N ASN A 7 4.63 18.80 1.66
CA ASN A 7 5.19 19.35 2.90
C ASN A 7 4.91 18.44 4.09
N HIS A 8 5.86 18.26 5.01
CA HIS A 8 5.59 17.45 6.20
C HIS A 8 4.61 18.13 7.19
N PHE A 9 4.47 19.45 7.13
CA PHE A 9 3.47 20.23 7.87
C PHE A 9 2.39 20.81 6.95
N PHE A 10 1.13 20.57 7.31
CA PHE A 10 -0.05 21.14 6.65
C PHE A 10 -0.75 22.07 7.64
N THR A 11 -0.24 23.29 7.80
CA THR A 11 -0.83 24.31 8.67
C THR A 11 -2.00 25.02 7.97
N GLY A 12 -3.04 25.36 8.73
CA GLY A 12 -4.17 26.16 8.22
C GLY A 12 -5.14 25.45 7.28
N LEU A 13 -5.00 24.14 7.07
CA LEU A 13 -5.96 23.35 6.28
C LEU A 13 -7.00 22.69 7.18
N GLU A 14 -8.26 23.09 7.01
CA GLU A 14 -9.39 22.31 7.49
C GLU A 14 -9.42 20.97 6.74
N ASN A 15 -9.68 19.86 7.44
CA ASN A 15 -9.74 18.48 6.89
C ASN A 15 -8.40 17.77 6.66
N VAL A 16 -7.49 17.81 7.64
CA VAL A 16 -6.36 16.87 7.77
C VAL A 16 -6.72 15.80 8.81
N SER A 17 -6.58 14.52 8.47
CA SER A 17 -6.87 13.42 9.40
C SER A 17 -5.81 13.30 10.49
N ASN A 18 -6.24 13.05 11.73
CA ASN A 18 -5.31 12.65 12.79
C ASN A 18 -4.82 11.21 12.57
N ALA A 19 -3.56 10.94 12.92
CA ALA A 19 -2.97 9.61 12.91
C ALA A 19 -3.26 8.84 14.22
N TYR A 20 -3.57 7.54 14.10
CA TYR A 20 -3.82 6.66 15.25
C TYR A 20 -3.04 5.35 15.14
N GLY A 21 -2.57 4.82 16.27
CA GLY A 21 -2.12 3.43 16.39
C GLY A 21 -3.10 2.61 17.22
N VAL A 22 -3.18 1.31 16.99
CA VAL A 22 -4.05 0.41 17.78
C VAL A 22 -3.22 -0.37 18.81
N LEU A 23 -3.67 -0.35 20.06
CA LEU A 23 -3.10 -1.19 21.13
C LEU A 23 -3.58 -2.63 21.00
N SER A 24 -2.91 -3.57 21.68
CA SER A 24 -3.29 -5.00 21.69
C SER A 24 -4.72 -5.27 22.20
N ALA A 25 -5.31 -4.33 22.95
CA ALA A 25 -6.70 -4.38 23.40
C ALA A 25 -7.68 -3.71 22.41
N ASP A 26 -7.31 -3.60 21.14
CA ASP A 26 -8.10 -2.99 20.07
C ASP A 26 -8.54 -1.53 20.32
N SER A 27 -7.74 -0.82 21.13
CA SER A 27 -8.03 0.56 21.51
C SER A 27 -7.17 1.52 20.68
N PRO A 28 -7.77 2.44 19.89
CA PRO A 28 -7.02 3.42 19.12
C PRO A 28 -6.44 4.50 20.05
N VAL A 29 -5.18 4.83 19.82
CA VAL A 29 -4.47 5.91 20.51
C VAL A 29 -3.93 6.86 19.47
N ARG A 30 -4.19 8.16 19.67
CA ARG A 30 -3.65 9.19 18.79
C ARG A 30 -2.12 9.18 18.89
N ILE A 31 -1.47 9.16 17.75
CA ILE A 31 -0.01 9.31 17.66
C ILE A 31 0.35 10.61 16.95
N GLY A 32 1.62 10.99 17.02
CA GLY A 32 2.13 12.13 16.27
C GLY A 32 2.10 11.87 14.76
N ASP A 33 1.92 12.92 13.98
CA ASP A 33 1.97 12.82 12.52
C ASP A 33 3.38 12.43 12.07
N THR A 34 3.42 11.67 10.97
CA THR A 34 4.68 11.26 10.36
C THR A 34 5.40 12.49 9.78
N GLN A 35 6.63 12.74 10.23
CA GLN A 35 7.48 13.86 9.78
C GLN A 35 8.20 13.54 8.47
N ILE A 36 7.45 13.10 7.46
CA ILE A 36 7.95 12.84 6.11
C ILE A 36 7.34 13.88 5.18
N GLY A 37 8.19 14.54 4.41
CA GLY A 37 7.81 15.55 3.43
C GLY A 37 8.94 15.86 2.45
N ASP A 38 8.68 16.72 1.47
CA ASP A 38 9.62 17.13 0.42
C ASP A 38 10.92 17.77 0.93
N ASP A 39 10.89 18.29 2.15
CA ASP A 39 12.05 18.84 2.86
C ASP A 39 12.80 17.81 3.72
N THR A 40 12.44 16.53 3.63
CA THR A 40 13.12 15.43 4.31
C THR A 40 13.59 14.36 3.32
N VAL A 41 14.65 13.63 3.69
CA VAL A 41 15.20 12.51 2.88
C VAL A 41 14.13 11.45 2.57
N GLY A 42 13.13 11.29 3.46
CA GLY A 42 12.03 10.34 3.27
C GLY A 42 10.93 10.83 2.32
N GLY A 43 10.92 12.11 1.94
CA GLY A 43 9.88 12.75 1.14
C GLY A 43 9.51 11.99 -0.13
N PRO A 44 10.48 11.68 -1.01
CA PRO A 44 10.23 10.94 -2.23
C PRO A 44 9.60 9.54 -2.01
N GLY A 45 9.81 8.93 -0.84
CA GLY A 45 9.30 7.60 -0.52
C GLY A 45 7.89 7.56 0.06
N GLY A 46 7.38 8.67 0.64
CA GLY A 46 6.10 8.62 1.35
C GLY A 46 5.56 9.96 1.87
N GLY A 47 6.07 11.10 1.39
CA GLY A 47 5.67 12.44 1.86
C GLY A 47 4.37 12.97 1.27
N VAL A 48 3.79 12.30 0.27
CA VAL A 48 2.55 12.76 -0.36
C VAL A 48 1.37 12.59 0.59
N ARG A 49 0.64 13.67 0.85
CA ARG A 49 -0.69 13.63 1.47
C ARG A 49 -1.72 14.12 0.49
N SER A 50 -2.86 13.44 0.44
CA SER A 50 -3.89 13.69 -0.55
C SER A 50 -5.29 13.45 0.01
N THR A 51 -6.30 13.67 -0.82
CA THR A 51 -7.69 13.35 -0.54
C THR A 51 -8.19 12.31 -1.52
N LEU A 52 -9.26 11.58 -1.17
CA LEU A 52 -9.89 10.64 -2.10
C LEU A 52 -10.25 11.31 -3.43
N ASN A 53 -10.80 12.53 -3.41
CA ASN A 53 -11.16 13.26 -4.62
C ASN A 53 -9.97 13.52 -5.55
N ASP A 54 -8.83 13.95 -4.99
CA ASP A 54 -7.64 14.20 -5.81
C ASP A 54 -6.94 12.91 -6.25
N MET A 55 -6.97 11.86 -5.43
CA MET A 55 -6.51 10.53 -5.84
C MET A 55 -7.32 10.01 -7.03
N LEU A 56 -8.66 10.13 -7.03
CA LEU A 56 -9.50 9.71 -8.15
C LEU A 56 -9.23 10.51 -9.44
N LYS A 57 -8.97 11.82 -9.32
CA LYS A 57 -8.55 12.63 -10.48
C LYS A 57 -7.20 12.16 -11.03
N LEU A 58 -6.25 11.85 -10.14
CA LEU A 58 -4.96 11.30 -10.52
C LEU A 58 -5.12 9.94 -11.19
N SER A 59 -6.00 9.06 -10.69
CA SER A 59 -6.31 7.76 -11.29
C SER A 59 -6.85 7.89 -12.70
N LYS A 60 -7.80 8.82 -12.91
CA LYS A 60 -8.33 9.10 -14.24
C LYS A 60 -7.21 9.50 -15.21
N ALA A 61 -6.28 10.35 -14.77
CA ALA A 61 -5.13 10.74 -15.58
C ALA A 61 -4.20 9.56 -15.89
N TRP A 62 -3.84 8.75 -14.89
CA TRP A 62 -3.01 7.55 -15.07
C TRP A 62 -3.63 6.56 -16.05
N LEU A 63 -4.89 6.19 -15.85
CA LEU A 63 -5.58 5.19 -16.68
C LEU A 63 -5.74 5.67 -18.13
N HIS A 64 -6.06 6.94 -18.32
CA HIS A 64 -6.16 7.55 -19.65
C HIS A 64 -4.80 7.59 -20.36
N ALA A 65 -3.75 8.07 -19.67
CA ALA A 65 -2.41 8.13 -20.22
C ALA A 65 -1.85 6.74 -20.51
N ALA A 66 -2.04 5.78 -19.60
CA ALA A 66 -1.63 4.39 -19.79
C ALA A 66 -2.26 3.80 -21.05
N ARG A 67 -3.60 3.85 -21.15
CA ARG A 67 -4.33 3.31 -22.31
C ARG A 67 -3.80 3.93 -23.61
N HIS A 68 -3.70 5.25 -23.68
CA HIS A 68 -3.24 5.91 -24.91
C HIS A 68 -1.78 5.58 -25.25
N GLN A 69 -0.87 5.63 -24.27
CA GLN A 69 0.56 5.37 -24.50
C GLN A 69 0.82 3.92 -24.89
N PHE A 70 0.16 2.94 -24.24
CA PHE A 70 0.27 1.53 -24.62
C PHE A 70 -0.31 1.27 -26.02
N THR A 71 -1.49 1.80 -26.35
CA THR A 71 -2.14 1.57 -27.66
C THR A 71 -1.38 2.20 -28.82
N ASN A 72 -0.87 3.42 -28.65
CA ASN A 72 -0.26 4.17 -29.74
C ASN A 72 1.27 4.10 -29.76
N HIS A 73 1.88 3.41 -28.78
CA HIS A 73 3.33 3.28 -28.64
C HIS A 73 4.05 4.64 -28.57
N VAL A 74 3.46 5.55 -27.80
CA VAL A 74 4.00 6.91 -27.56
C VAL A 74 4.35 7.08 -26.08
N THR A 75 5.22 8.04 -25.77
CA THR A 75 5.66 8.33 -24.39
C THR A 75 4.92 9.49 -23.75
N SER A 76 4.06 10.20 -24.47
CA SER A 76 3.29 11.33 -23.93
C SER A 76 1.97 11.49 -24.69
N ILE A 77 1.06 12.28 -24.14
CA ILE A 77 -0.21 12.64 -24.77
C ILE A 77 -0.44 14.15 -24.65
N PRO A 78 -1.16 14.79 -25.59
CA PRO A 78 -1.55 16.19 -25.46
C PRO A 78 -2.28 16.45 -24.14
N ASP A 79 -2.01 17.60 -23.54
CA ASP A 79 -2.70 18.10 -22.33
C ASP A 79 -2.58 17.22 -21.07
N SER A 80 -1.61 16.30 -21.03
CA SER A 80 -1.29 15.52 -19.84
C SER A 80 0.14 15.81 -19.35
N PRO A 81 0.33 16.04 -18.04
CA PRO A 81 1.67 16.13 -17.46
C PRO A 81 2.32 14.74 -17.25
N LEU A 82 1.57 13.65 -17.46
CA LEU A 82 2.08 12.29 -17.27
C LEU A 82 2.77 11.78 -18.54
N GLU A 83 4.09 11.64 -18.44
CA GLU A 83 4.95 11.08 -19.48
C GLU A 83 5.45 9.69 -19.08
N GLN A 84 5.81 8.89 -20.09
CA GLN A 84 6.39 7.55 -19.98
C GLN A 84 5.59 6.61 -19.08
N VAL A 85 4.28 6.82 -18.96
CA VAL A 85 3.35 5.99 -18.18
C VAL A 85 3.44 4.53 -18.60
N ALA A 86 3.53 4.25 -19.91
CA ALA A 86 3.71 2.88 -20.40
C ALA A 86 4.99 2.23 -19.84
N HIS A 87 6.09 2.98 -19.76
CA HIS A 87 7.34 2.49 -19.17
C HIS A 87 7.25 2.34 -17.65
N ILE A 88 6.65 3.32 -16.96
CA ILE A 88 6.45 3.32 -15.50
C ILE A 88 5.63 2.11 -15.05
N MET A 89 4.56 1.78 -15.78
CA MET A 89 3.64 0.68 -15.46
C MET A 89 4.05 -0.67 -16.08
N SER A 90 5.17 -0.75 -16.79
CA SER A 90 5.70 -2.01 -17.36
C SER A 90 6.43 -2.85 -16.31
N SER A 91 6.63 -4.13 -16.62
CA SER A 91 7.41 -5.05 -15.77
C SER A 91 8.88 -4.64 -15.72
N HIS A 92 9.46 -4.57 -14.52
CA HIS A 92 10.88 -4.32 -14.33
C HIS A 92 11.56 -5.39 -13.46
N VAL A 93 10.89 -5.83 -12.38
CA VAL A 93 11.43 -6.84 -11.45
C VAL A 93 10.42 -7.95 -11.23
N PRO A 94 10.73 -9.23 -11.48
CA PRO A 94 9.80 -10.32 -11.19
C PRO A 94 9.54 -10.43 -9.68
N LEU A 95 8.28 -10.69 -9.31
CA LEU A 95 7.88 -11.02 -7.94
C LEU A 95 7.54 -12.51 -7.84
N PRO A 96 7.70 -13.14 -6.66
CA PRO A 96 7.28 -14.52 -6.47
C PRO A 96 5.77 -14.70 -6.73
N SER A 97 5.41 -15.61 -7.63
CA SER A 97 4.02 -16.02 -7.90
C SER A 97 3.85 -17.49 -7.55
N PRO A 98 2.74 -17.88 -6.91
CA PRO A 98 2.37 -19.29 -6.76
C PRO A 98 1.71 -19.86 -8.03
N SER A 99 1.60 -19.10 -9.12
CA SER A 99 0.90 -19.48 -10.35
C SER A 99 1.71 -19.10 -11.60
N TYR A 100 1.24 -19.53 -12.77
CA TYR A 100 1.81 -19.11 -14.06
C TYR A 100 1.37 -17.69 -14.48
N HIS A 101 0.46 -17.05 -13.73
CA HIS A 101 0.07 -15.67 -13.98
C HIS A 101 1.18 -14.71 -13.57
N GLU A 102 1.30 -13.64 -14.35
CA GLU A 102 2.35 -12.66 -14.21
C GLU A 102 2.25 -11.91 -12.87
N THR A 103 3.40 -11.79 -12.18
CA THR A 103 3.57 -10.88 -11.05
C THR A 103 4.93 -10.22 -11.12
N SER A 104 4.95 -8.90 -10.99
CA SER A 104 6.19 -8.13 -11.05
C SER A 104 6.05 -6.82 -10.29
N TYR A 105 7.16 -6.10 -10.20
CA TYR A 105 7.24 -4.75 -9.72
C TYR A 105 7.64 -3.84 -10.87
N ALA A 106 6.89 -2.76 -11.00
CA ALA A 106 7.07 -1.66 -11.93
C ALA A 106 7.85 -0.52 -11.26
N LEU A 107 7.92 0.66 -11.90
CA LEU A 107 8.47 1.85 -11.25
C LEU A 107 7.45 2.40 -10.25
N GLY A 108 7.51 1.91 -9.00
CA GLY A 108 6.67 2.38 -7.90
C GLY A 108 5.30 1.70 -7.78
N PHE A 109 5.06 0.61 -8.51
CA PHE A 109 3.82 -0.18 -8.43
C PHE A 109 4.12 -1.68 -8.44
N ALA A 110 3.41 -2.48 -7.66
CA ALA A 110 3.30 -3.90 -7.93
C ALA A 110 2.29 -4.17 -9.05
N ARG A 111 2.48 -5.30 -9.74
CA ARG A 111 1.69 -5.76 -10.87
C ARG A 111 1.31 -7.21 -10.61
N THR A 112 0.04 -7.56 -10.81
CA THR A 112 -0.40 -8.95 -10.84
C THR A 112 -1.47 -9.13 -11.90
N GLN A 113 -1.33 -10.19 -12.69
CA GLN A 113 -2.42 -10.66 -13.54
C GLN A 113 -3.41 -11.46 -12.69
N LEU A 114 -4.70 -11.15 -12.83
CA LEU A 114 -5.77 -11.83 -12.12
C LEU A 114 -6.22 -13.11 -12.85
N PRO A 115 -6.74 -14.12 -12.14
CA PRO A 115 -6.70 -14.27 -10.70
C PRO A 115 -5.27 -14.43 -10.18
N GLY A 116 -4.89 -13.68 -9.15
CA GLY A 116 -3.49 -13.63 -8.71
C GLY A 116 -3.34 -13.12 -7.28
N PRO A 117 -2.14 -13.24 -6.68
CA PRO A 117 -1.89 -12.76 -5.33
C PRO A 117 -1.86 -11.23 -5.28
N LEU A 118 -2.54 -10.64 -4.29
CA LEU A 118 -2.45 -9.21 -3.99
C LEU A 118 -1.94 -9.00 -2.55
N GLY A 119 -1.23 -7.89 -2.31
CA GLY A 119 -0.70 -7.53 -0.99
C GLY A 119 0.81 -7.76 -0.82
N ALA A 120 1.53 -8.10 -1.90
CA ALA A 120 2.92 -8.56 -1.85
C ALA A 120 3.92 -7.55 -1.24
N ILE A 121 3.56 -6.27 -1.26
CA ILE A 121 4.40 -5.15 -0.85
C ILE A 121 3.88 -4.44 0.40
N GLY A 122 2.81 -4.96 1.01
CA GLY A 122 2.20 -4.43 2.23
C GLY A 122 2.64 -5.17 3.49
N LEU A 123 1.98 -4.83 4.61
CA LEU A 123 2.34 -5.35 5.93
C LEU A 123 1.75 -6.74 6.22
N ASN A 124 0.75 -7.16 5.45
CA ASN A 124 0.03 -8.41 5.70
C ASN A 124 0.83 -9.66 5.30
N ALA A 125 1.81 -9.52 4.42
CA ALA A 125 2.60 -10.62 3.88
C ALA A 125 3.13 -11.61 4.92
N PRO A 126 3.76 -11.17 6.03
CA PRO A 126 4.35 -12.08 6.98
C PRO A 126 3.33 -12.60 8.01
N LEU A 127 2.11 -12.06 8.03
CA LEU A 127 1.06 -12.43 8.98
C LEU A 127 0.30 -13.70 8.57
N LEU A 128 0.32 -14.04 7.28
CA LEU A 128 -0.34 -15.23 6.75
C LEU A 128 0.69 -16.36 6.53
N PRO A 129 0.53 -17.53 7.18
CA PRO A 129 1.31 -18.70 6.81
C PRO A 129 0.93 -19.09 5.38
N GLY A 130 1.93 -19.23 4.50
CA GLY A 130 1.69 -19.82 3.19
C GLY A 130 1.27 -21.29 3.32
N PRO A 131 0.56 -21.87 2.32
CA PRO A 131 0.42 -23.31 2.25
C PRO A 131 1.80 -24.00 2.28
N ALA A 132 1.87 -25.24 2.74
CA ALA A 132 3.12 -25.99 2.81
C ALA A 132 3.86 -25.96 1.45
N GLY A 133 5.08 -25.41 1.43
CA GLY A 133 5.88 -25.23 0.22
C GLY A 133 5.67 -23.90 -0.54
N SER A 134 4.80 -23.00 -0.06
CA SER A 134 4.59 -21.67 -0.64
C SER A 134 5.25 -20.58 0.21
N PRO A 135 5.95 -19.60 -0.38
CA PRO A 135 6.76 -18.65 0.38
C PRO A 135 6.00 -17.64 1.26
N ARG A 136 4.67 -17.51 1.18
CA ARG A 136 3.73 -16.59 1.90
C ARG A 136 2.42 -16.55 1.08
N GLY A 137 1.27 -17.04 1.53
CA GLY A 137 0.39 -16.37 2.49
C GLY A 137 -0.72 -15.54 1.81
N PHE A 138 -0.56 -15.11 0.56
CA PHE A 138 -1.52 -14.18 -0.05
C PHE A 138 -2.77 -14.87 -0.63
N PRO A 139 -3.97 -14.33 -0.40
CA PRO A 139 -5.17 -14.81 -1.07
C PRO A 139 -5.09 -14.54 -2.57
N LEU A 140 -5.59 -15.48 -3.38
CA LEU A 140 -5.80 -15.24 -4.80
C LEU A 140 -7.08 -14.42 -4.98
N VAL A 141 -6.94 -13.22 -5.53
CA VAL A 141 -8.05 -12.29 -5.79
C VAL A 141 -8.54 -12.47 -7.23
N GLY A 142 -9.83 -12.24 -7.49
CA GLY A 142 -10.41 -12.33 -8.85
C GLY A 142 -10.73 -13.75 -9.33
N LYS A 143 -10.90 -14.71 -8.41
CA LYS A 143 -11.17 -16.13 -8.74
C LYS A 143 -12.47 -16.30 -9.53
N GLY A 144 -12.34 -16.68 -10.80
CA GLY A 144 -13.46 -16.90 -11.72
C GLY A 144 -13.94 -15.65 -12.45
N ALA A 145 -13.28 -14.50 -12.27
CA ALA A 145 -13.44 -13.34 -13.13
C ALA A 145 -12.52 -13.43 -14.36
N ASP A 146 -12.77 -12.60 -15.38
CA ASP A 146 -11.91 -12.49 -16.54
C ASP A 146 -10.50 -12.03 -16.16
N SER A 147 -9.49 -12.64 -16.77
CA SER A 147 -8.10 -12.29 -16.52
C SER A 147 -7.81 -10.89 -17.04
N GLN A 148 -7.28 -10.05 -16.15
CA GLN A 148 -6.80 -8.71 -16.47
C GLN A 148 -5.64 -8.34 -15.55
N LEU A 149 -4.81 -7.41 -15.99
CA LEU A 149 -3.73 -6.88 -15.16
C LEU A 149 -4.29 -5.91 -14.12
N VAL A 150 -3.81 -5.99 -12.89
CA VAL A 150 -3.95 -4.90 -11.93
C VAL A 150 -2.58 -4.34 -11.57
N VAL A 151 -2.54 -3.02 -11.42
CA VAL A 151 -1.34 -2.28 -11.02
C VAL A 151 -1.66 -1.57 -9.72
N TYR A 152 -0.90 -1.83 -8.66
CA TYR A 152 -1.26 -1.41 -7.32
C TYR A 152 -0.07 -0.92 -6.50
N GLN A 153 -0.37 -0.12 -5.48
CA GLN A 153 0.58 0.32 -4.47
C GLN A 153 -0.09 0.26 -3.10
N GLN A 154 0.70 -0.12 -2.09
CA GLN A 154 0.33 -0.08 -0.68
C GLN A 154 1.20 0.98 0.02
N GLY A 155 0.55 1.84 0.77
CA GLY A 155 1.20 2.89 1.56
C GLY A 155 1.11 2.57 3.04
N SER A 156 2.23 2.65 3.74
CA SER A 156 2.27 2.50 5.19
C SER A 156 3.18 3.56 5.80
N ASN A 157 2.58 4.48 6.53
CA ASN A 157 3.27 5.38 7.45
C ASN A 157 2.69 5.18 8.85
N PRO A 158 3.43 5.54 9.92
CA PRO A 158 2.86 5.55 11.26
C PRO A 158 1.50 6.25 11.31
N GLY A 159 0.49 5.46 11.65
CA GLY A 159 -0.89 5.89 11.84
C GLY A 159 -1.70 6.16 10.59
N VAL A 160 -1.23 5.80 9.40
CA VAL A 160 -2.01 5.86 8.16
C VAL A 160 -1.68 4.68 7.25
N LEU A 161 -2.70 4.06 6.66
CA LEU A 161 -2.52 3.01 5.66
C LEU A 161 -3.27 3.39 4.39
N THR A 162 -2.81 2.89 3.26
CA THR A 162 -3.42 3.16 1.96
C THR A 162 -3.26 1.95 1.05
N VAL A 163 -4.28 1.68 0.26
CA VAL A 163 -4.13 0.85 -0.95
C VAL A 163 -4.72 1.57 -2.14
N TYR A 164 -4.02 1.47 -3.26
CA TYR A 164 -4.32 2.14 -4.50
C TYR A 164 -4.20 1.11 -5.63
N ILE A 165 -5.32 0.74 -6.25
CA ILE A 165 -5.40 -0.34 -7.24
C ILE A 165 -6.01 0.20 -8.52
N LEU A 166 -5.23 0.17 -9.60
CA LEU A 166 -5.65 0.54 -10.94
C LEU A 166 -5.99 -0.71 -11.75
N LEU A 167 -7.09 -0.65 -12.50
CA LEU A 167 -7.50 -1.66 -13.48
C LEU A 167 -7.47 -1.01 -14.88
N PRO A 168 -6.33 -1.10 -15.61
CA PRO A 168 -6.17 -0.44 -16.91
C PRO A 168 -7.23 -0.83 -17.94
N GLU A 169 -7.61 -2.10 -18.00
CA GLU A 169 -8.51 -2.66 -19.02
C GLU A 169 -9.94 -2.17 -18.83
N SER A 170 -10.44 -2.19 -17.59
CA SER A 170 -11.79 -1.71 -17.24
C SER A 170 -11.85 -0.20 -16.94
N GLN A 171 -10.70 0.48 -16.97
CA GLN A 171 -10.57 1.90 -16.61
C GLN A 171 -11.18 2.21 -15.22
N SER A 172 -11.01 1.27 -14.29
CA SER A 172 -11.54 1.34 -12.94
C SER A 172 -10.43 1.51 -11.91
N VAL A 173 -10.78 1.98 -10.72
CA VAL A 173 -9.84 2.18 -9.61
C VAL A 173 -10.49 1.86 -8.27
N VAL A 174 -9.72 1.27 -7.38
CA VAL A 174 -10.04 1.16 -5.95
C VAL A 174 -9.02 1.98 -5.16
N VAL A 175 -9.51 2.86 -4.29
CA VAL A 175 -8.68 3.67 -3.39
C VAL A 175 -9.24 3.54 -1.98
N VAL A 176 -8.41 3.10 -1.04
CA VAL A 176 -8.75 3.07 0.38
C VAL A 176 -7.70 3.87 1.14
N LEU A 177 -8.15 4.84 1.93
CA LEU A 177 -7.32 5.66 2.80
C LEU A 177 -7.79 5.45 4.25
N THR A 178 -6.90 5.02 5.13
CA THR A 178 -7.21 4.90 6.56
C THR A 178 -6.26 5.77 7.37
N ASN A 179 -6.76 6.26 8.50
CA ASN A 179 -5.99 7.08 9.43
C ASN A 179 -5.59 6.29 10.68
N THR A 180 -5.35 4.99 10.51
CA THR A 180 -4.97 4.11 11.61
C THR A 180 -3.97 3.08 11.14
N LEU A 181 -2.83 2.98 11.83
CA LEU A 181 -1.98 1.81 11.79
C LEU A 181 -2.60 0.78 12.72
N ALA A 182 -3.43 -0.09 12.14
CA ALA A 182 -4.14 -1.13 12.86
C ALA A 182 -3.22 -2.34 13.14
N LEU A 183 -3.76 -3.35 13.82
CA LEU A 183 -3.05 -4.62 14.06
C LEU A 183 -2.67 -5.36 12.75
N VAL A 184 -3.34 -5.01 11.65
CA VAL A 184 -3.12 -5.54 10.30
C VAL A 184 -3.25 -4.41 9.28
N ASP A 185 -2.75 -4.61 8.06
CA ASP A 185 -2.99 -3.66 6.97
C ASP A 185 -4.43 -3.78 6.48
N THR A 186 -5.30 -3.01 7.14
CA THR A 186 -6.75 -3.00 6.90
C THR A 186 -7.08 -2.35 5.55
N ALA A 187 -6.27 -1.39 5.10
CA ALA A 187 -6.49 -0.76 3.81
C ALA A 187 -6.41 -1.81 2.69
N ASP A 188 -5.41 -2.68 2.73
CA ASP A 188 -5.24 -3.79 1.80
C ASP A 188 -6.43 -4.76 1.79
N TRP A 189 -6.85 -5.28 2.95
CA TRP A 189 -8.02 -6.19 3.03
C TRP A 189 -9.31 -5.57 2.50
N VAL A 190 -9.59 -4.32 2.86
CA VAL A 190 -10.75 -3.60 2.33
C VAL A 190 -10.61 -3.37 0.83
N GLY A 191 -9.41 -3.01 0.34
CA GLY A 191 -9.17 -2.81 -1.09
C GLY A 191 -9.34 -4.08 -1.91
N GLN A 192 -8.87 -5.22 -1.41
CA GLN A 192 -9.07 -6.53 -2.06
C GLN A 192 -10.54 -6.92 -2.07
N MET A 193 -11.26 -6.73 -0.96
CA MET A 193 -12.71 -6.96 -0.91
C MET A 193 -13.47 -6.08 -1.92
N LEU A 194 -13.14 -4.80 -2.00
CA LEU A 194 -13.74 -3.87 -2.96
C LEU A 194 -13.38 -4.23 -4.40
N LEU A 195 -12.14 -4.67 -4.66
CA LEU A 195 -11.72 -5.15 -5.97
C LEU A 195 -12.55 -6.35 -6.41
N GLU A 196 -12.78 -7.34 -5.55
CA GLU A 196 -13.64 -8.50 -5.85
C GLU A 196 -15.09 -8.10 -6.11
N ALA A 197 -15.57 -7.04 -5.45
CA ALA A 197 -16.89 -6.49 -5.71
C ALA A 197 -16.96 -5.75 -7.06
N VAL A 198 -15.94 -4.97 -7.42
CA VAL A 198 -15.84 -4.28 -8.73
C VAL A 198 -15.78 -5.29 -9.87
N LEU A 199 -15.07 -6.40 -9.68
CA LEU A 199 -14.94 -7.49 -10.65
C LEU A 199 -16.14 -8.44 -10.67
N ASP A 200 -17.10 -8.26 -9.76
CA ASP A 200 -18.19 -9.22 -9.47
C ASP A 200 -17.72 -10.68 -9.45
N THR A 201 -16.62 -10.92 -8.72
CA THR A 201 -15.93 -12.21 -8.74
C THR A 201 -16.81 -13.31 -8.12
N PRO A 202 -16.98 -14.48 -8.78
CA PRO A 202 -17.74 -15.60 -8.21
C PRO A 202 -17.07 -16.20 -6.95
N GLY A 203 -15.75 -16.37 -6.97
CA GLY A 203 -14.98 -16.87 -5.84
C GLY A 203 -14.46 -15.74 -4.95
N LYS A 204 -15.30 -15.14 -4.11
CA LYS A 204 -14.87 -14.11 -3.14
C LYS A 204 -14.02 -14.73 -2.01
N ASN A 205 -13.04 -14.00 -1.51
CA ASN A 205 -12.30 -14.41 -0.32
C ASN A 205 -13.07 -14.05 0.96
N ASP A 206 -12.92 -14.84 2.01
CA ASP A 206 -13.46 -14.50 3.33
C ASP A 206 -12.51 -13.53 4.04
N HIS A 207 -12.59 -12.25 3.65
CA HIS A 207 -11.74 -11.18 4.20
C HIS A 207 -11.94 -10.99 5.71
N LEU A 208 -13.12 -11.32 6.25
CA LEU A 208 -13.36 -11.27 7.69
C LEU A 208 -12.57 -12.35 8.42
N ARG A 209 -12.56 -13.59 7.88
CA ARG A 209 -11.75 -14.67 8.43
C ARG A 209 -10.26 -14.36 8.32
N ILE A 210 -9.79 -13.92 7.15
CA ILE A 210 -8.39 -13.52 6.91
C ILE A 210 -7.97 -12.43 7.90
N THR A 211 -8.83 -11.43 8.14
CA THR A 211 -8.55 -10.35 9.11
C THR A 211 -8.40 -10.92 10.52
N LYS A 212 -9.29 -11.81 10.95
CA LYS A 212 -9.19 -12.44 12.30
C LYS A 212 -7.91 -13.24 12.45
N ASP A 213 -7.57 -14.06 11.46
CA ASP A 213 -6.37 -14.90 11.48
C ASP A 213 -5.08 -14.04 11.49
N THR A 214 -5.06 -12.95 10.71
CA THR A 214 -3.92 -12.03 10.68
C THR A 214 -3.79 -11.16 11.94
N VAL A 215 -4.89 -10.77 12.56
CA VAL A 215 -4.89 -10.08 13.87
C VAL A 215 -4.33 -11.00 14.95
N GLU A 216 -4.76 -12.26 15.00
CA GLU A 216 -4.23 -13.25 15.95
C GLU A 216 -2.72 -13.44 15.78
N SER A 217 -2.26 -13.58 14.53
CA SER A 217 -0.84 -13.68 14.17
C SER A 217 -0.05 -12.45 14.63
N ALA A 218 -0.55 -11.24 14.35
CA ALA A 218 0.09 -9.97 14.73
C ALA A 218 0.22 -9.83 16.25
N LEU A 219 -0.85 -10.14 16.99
CA LEU A 219 -0.85 -10.11 18.46
C LEU A 219 0.17 -11.11 19.04
N GLY A 220 0.32 -12.27 18.40
CA GLY A 220 1.31 -13.29 18.75
C GLY A 220 2.76 -12.81 18.65
N TRP A 221 3.06 -11.75 17.90
CA TRP A 221 4.43 -11.24 17.74
C TRP A 221 4.91 -10.39 18.93
N TYR A 222 4.01 -9.77 19.70
CA TYR A 222 4.39 -8.82 20.73
C TYR A 222 5.21 -9.46 21.86
N ALA A 223 4.79 -10.63 22.36
CA ALA A 223 5.49 -11.28 23.47
C ALA A 223 6.90 -11.77 23.08
N PRO A 224 7.11 -12.48 21.95
CA PRO A 224 8.45 -12.82 21.47
C PRO A 224 9.33 -11.58 21.23
N MET A 225 8.79 -10.54 20.58
CA MET A 225 9.53 -9.30 20.33
C MET A 225 9.95 -8.63 21.63
N TYR A 226 9.03 -8.51 22.60
CA TYR A 226 9.33 -7.95 23.92
C TYR A 226 10.43 -8.76 24.62
N ASN A 227 10.33 -10.08 24.63
CA ASN A 227 11.33 -10.95 25.24
C ASN A 227 12.70 -10.79 24.58
N GLN A 228 12.76 -10.74 23.24
CA GLN A 228 14.00 -10.50 22.50
C GLN A 228 14.62 -9.13 22.84
N LEU A 229 13.81 -8.07 22.88
CA LEU A 229 14.28 -6.73 23.25
C LEU A 229 14.81 -6.69 24.69
N ARG A 230 14.19 -7.44 25.61
CA ARG A 230 14.63 -7.55 27.01
C ARG A 230 15.94 -8.33 27.14
N LEU A 231 16.06 -9.47 26.46
CA LEU A 231 17.26 -10.31 26.47
C LEU A 231 18.47 -9.59 25.87
N ASN A 232 18.25 -8.80 24.81
CA ASN A 232 19.31 -8.09 24.09
C ASN A 232 19.48 -6.64 24.56
N ARG A 233 18.89 -6.26 25.70
CA ARG A 233 18.99 -4.89 26.21
C ARG A 233 20.43 -4.57 26.59
N VAL A 234 21.04 -3.64 25.86
CA VAL A 234 22.34 -3.09 26.21
C VAL A 234 22.15 -1.96 27.24
N HIS A 235 22.84 -2.06 28.37
CA HIS A 235 22.78 -1.05 29.46
C HIS A 235 23.74 0.13 29.25
N ALA A 236 24.12 0.42 28.01
CA ALA A 236 24.96 1.57 27.70
C ALA A 236 24.18 2.88 27.94
N PRO A 237 24.86 3.97 28.35
CA PRO A 237 24.22 5.27 28.41
C PRO A 237 23.66 5.64 27.02
N PRO A 238 22.45 6.25 26.95
CA PRO A 238 21.90 6.69 25.68
C PRO A 238 22.90 7.63 25.00
N ARG A 239 23.11 7.43 23.70
CA ARG A 239 23.94 8.33 22.92
C ARG A 239 23.28 9.71 22.90
N ASN A 240 24.09 10.77 22.93
CA ASN A 240 23.57 12.13 22.89
C ASN A 240 22.80 12.34 21.57
N LEU A 241 21.51 12.66 21.66
CA LEU A 241 20.66 12.89 20.48
C LEU A 241 21.21 14.01 19.58
N GLN A 242 21.86 15.02 20.17
CA GLN A 242 22.50 16.12 19.45
C GLN A 242 23.70 15.66 18.61
N ALA A 243 24.26 14.48 18.86
CA ALA A 243 25.31 13.91 18.00
C ALA A 243 24.77 13.41 16.64
N TYR A 244 23.44 13.36 16.49
CA TYR A 244 22.73 12.92 15.29
C TYR A 244 21.97 14.04 14.59
N THR A 245 22.22 15.31 14.98
CA THR A 245 21.68 16.48 14.29
C THR A 245 22.68 16.99 13.26
N GLY A 246 22.24 17.20 12.03
CA GLY A 246 23.06 17.69 10.92
C GLY A 246 22.24 17.76 9.63
N VAL A 247 22.73 18.47 8.63
CA VAL A 247 22.18 18.42 7.27
C VAL A 247 22.82 17.20 6.60
N TYR A 248 22.00 16.22 6.23
CA TYR A 248 22.41 15.00 5.54
C TYR A 248 21.89 15.01 4.10
#